data_AF-A0A1A7XUE3-F1
#
_entry.id   AF-A0A1A7XUE3-F1
#
_cell.length_a   1.000
_cell.length_b   1.000
_cell.length_c   1.000
_cell.angle_alpha   90.00
_cell.angle_beta   90.00
_cell.angle_gamma   90.00
#
_symmetry.space_group_name_H-M   'P 1'
#
loop_
_entity.id
_entity.type
_entity.pdbx_description
1 polymer ?
#
loop_
_entity_poly.entity_id
_entity_poly.type
_entity_poly.pdbx_seq_one_letter_code
_entity_poly.pdbx_strand_id
1 'polypeptide(L)'
;LSANHNILQIVDVCNDLEKEDKLIRLLEEIMSEKENKTIIFVETKRRCDELTRRMRRDGWPAMGIHGDKSQQERDWVLNEFRFGKAPILIATDVASRGL
;
A
#
# COMPACT_ATOMS: atom_id res chain seq x y z
N LEU A 1 -24.42 -6.74 0.50
CA LEU A 1 -23.01 -6.84 0.10
C LEU A 1 -22.58 -8.28 0.33
N SER A 2 -22.33 -9.07 -0.72
CA SER A 2 -21.56 -10.31 -0.56
C SER A 2 -20.13 -9.99 -0.97
N ALA A 3 -19.16 -10.31 -0.11
CA ALA A 3 -17.78 -10.17 -0.48
C ALA A 3 -17.44 -11.19 -1.59
N ASN A 4 -16.53 -10.83 -2.49
CA ASN A 4 -16.15 -11.72 -3.58
C ASN A 4 -15.53 -13.02 -3.00
N HIS A 5 -16.11 -14.17 -3.32
CA HIS A 5 -15.69 -15.47 -2.80
C HIS A 5 -14.31 -15.93 -3.30
N ASN A 6 -13.78 -15.29 -4.36
CA ASN A 6 -12.43 -15.54 -4.87
C ASN A 6 -11.36 -14.70 -4.16
N ILE A 7 -11.73 -13.90 -3.15
CA ILE A 7 -10.81 -13.11 -2.33
C ILE A 7 -10.81 -13.69 -0.92
N LEU A 8 -9.68 -14.29 -0.54
CA LEU A 8 -9.44 -14.69 0.84
C LEU A 8 -9.31 -13.43 1.71
N GLN A 9 -10.12 -13.35 2.76
CA GLN A 9 -10.10 -12.24 3.70
C GLN A 9 -9.66 -12.76 5.06
N ILE A 10 -8.62 -12.13 5.59
CA ILE A 10 -8.06 -12.43 6.91
C ILE A 10 -8.15 -11.15 7.73
N VAL A 11 -8.64 -11.26 8.96
CA VAL A 11 -8.73 -10.13 9.90
C VAL A 11 -7.80 -10.43 11.07
N ASP A 12 -6.82 -9.57 11.26
CA ASP A 12 -5.91 -9.63 12.40
C ASP A 12 -6.27 -8.52 13.41
N VAL A 13 -6.62 -8.93 14.64
CA VAL A 13 -6.95 -8.01 15.73
C VAL A 13 -5.66 -7.61 16.43
N CYS A 14 -5.35 -6.31 16.42
CA CYS A 14 -4.13 -5.78 17.01
C CYS A 14 -4.32 -4.34 17.51
N ASN A 15 -3.43 -3.94 18.40
CA ASN A 15 -3.30 -2.56 18.85
C ASN A 15 -2.55 -1.72 17.81
N ASP A 16 -2.72 -0.40 17.86
CA ASP A 16 -2.08 0.51 16.90
C ASP A 16 -0.55 0.40 16.88
N LEU A 17 0.07 0.13 18.02
CA LEU A 17 1.53 -0.04 18.14
C LEU A 17 2.04 -1.31 17.43
N GLU A 18 1.19 -2.31 17.22
CA GLU A 18 1.55 -3.60 16.63
C GLU A 18 1.36 -3.62 15.10
N LYS A 19 0.59 -2.67 14.55
CA LYS A 19 0.22 -2.63 13.13
C LYS A 19 1.41 -2.62 12.20
N GLU A 20 2.45 -1.87 12.55
CA GLU A 20 3.63 -1.70 11.69
C GLU A 20 4.49 -2.96 11.66
N ASP A 21 4.74 -3.58 12.81
CA ASP A 21 5.50 -4.83 12.87
C ASP A 21 4.77 -5.97 12.15
N LYS A 22 3.44 -6.05 12.31
CA LYS A 22 2.59 -7.00 11.58
C LYS A 22 2.61 -6.75 10.07
N LEU A 23 2.53 -5.49 9.64
CA LEU A 23 2.62 -5.11 8.23
C LEU A 23 3.97 -5.54 7.62
N ILE A 24 5.08 -5.31 8.33
CA ILE A 24 6.41 -5.68 7.84
C ILE A 24 6.50 -7.20 7.64
N ARG A 25 6.07 -8.01 8.62
CA ARG A 25 6.08 -9.47 8.50
C ARG A 25 5.25 -9.97 7.31
N LEU A 26 4.06 -9.40 7.12
CA LEU A 26 3.21 -9.72 5.98
C LEU A 26 3.90 -9.37 4.65
N LEU A 27 4.57 -8.22 4.59
CA LEU A 27 5.29 -7.82 3.39
C LEU A 27 6.52 -8.69 3.11
N GLU A 28 7.25 -9.15 4.13
CA GLU A 28 8.36 -10.10 3.97
C GLU A 28 7.89 -11.41 3.32
N GLU A 29 6.74 -11.93 3.75
CA GLU A 29 6.11 -13.11 3.16
C GLU A 29 5.66 -12.86 1.72
N ILE A 30 4.89 -11.80 1.48
CA ILE A 30 4.35 -11.45 0.14
C ILE A 30 5.48 -11.18 -0.86
N MET A 31 6.53 -10.47 -0.44
CA MET A 31 7.63 -10.09 -1.33
C MET A 31 8.52 -11.28 -1.73
N SER A 32 8.39 -12.44 -1.06
CA SER A 32 9.09 -13.67 -1.43
C SER A 32 8.50 -14.34 -2.69
N GLU A 33 7.28 -13.97 -3.09
CA GLU A 33 6.64 -14.47 -4.30
C GLU A 33 7.16 -13.76 -5.56
N LYS A 34 7.21 -14.46 -6.71
CA LYS A 34 7.85 -13.94 -7.94
C LYS A 34 7.16 -12.71 -8.55
N GLU A 35 5.83 -12.63 -8.44
CA GLU A 35 5.02 -11.51 -8.94
C GLU A 35 4.10 -11.04 -7.82
N ASN A 36 4.54 -10.02 -7.09
CA ASN A 36 3.81 -9.47 -5.98
C ASN A 36 3.49 -7.98 -6.22
N LYS A 37 2.27 -7.58 -5.86
CA LYS A 37 1.83 -6.18 -5.84
C LYS A 37 0.90 -6.02 -4.66
N THR A 38 1.21 -5.07 -3.79
CA THR A 38 0.48 -4.82 -2.54
C THR A 38 -0.05 -3.40 -2.54
N ILE A 39 -1.34 -3.25 -2.23
CA ILE A 39 -1.96 -1.95 -1.95
C ILE A 39 -2.27 -1.88 -0.46
N ILE A 40 -1.73 -0.87 0.21
CA ILE A 40 -1.91 -0.61 1.63
C ILE A 40 -2.82 0.60 1.79
N PHE A 41 -4.00 0.39 2.34
CA PHE A 41 -4.94 1.48 2.61
C PHE A 41 -4.70 2.11 3.98
N VAL A 42 -4.67 3.44 4.01
CA VAL A 42 -4.53 4.25 5.23
C VAL A 42 -5.56 5.38 5.24
N GLU A 43 -6.00 5.75 6.43
CA GLU A 43 -7.11 6.70 6.61
C GLU A 43 -6.78 8.11 6.13
N THR A 44 -5.55 8.59 6.35
CA THR A 44 -5.20 10.00 6.12
C THR A 44 -4.03 10.17 5.16
N LYS A 45 -4.03 11.31 4.46
CA LYS A 45 -2.94 11.74 3.56
C LYS A 45 -1.61 11.83 4.31
N ARG A 46 -1.64 12.36 5.54
CA ARG A 46 -0.46 12.46 6.42
C ARG A 46 0.11 11.07 6.73
N ARG A 47 -0.75 10.11 7.11
CA ARG A 47 -0.31 8.73 7.39
C ARG A 47 0.25 8.04 6.14
N CYS A 48 -0.32 8.32 4.97
CA CYS A 48 0.20 7.85 3.68
C CYS A 48 1.64 8.33 3.44
N ASP A 49 1.91 9.63 3.59
CA ASP A 49 3.26 10.18 3.44
C ASP A 49 4.24 9.66 4.51
N GLU A 50 3.82 9.59 5.78
CA GLU A 50 4.65 9.08 6.88
C GLU A 50 5.06 7.62 6.66
N LEU A 51 4.10 6.76 6.35
CA LEU A 51 4.36 5.34 6.10
C LEU A 51 5.24 5.16 4.86
N THR A 52 4.96 5.90 3.77
CA THR A 52 5.78 5.86 2.55
C THR A 52 7.23 6.22 2.83
N ARG A 53 7.47 7.33 3.56
CA ARG A 53 8.83 7.78 3.90
C ARG A 53 9.57 6.77 4.76
N ARG A 54 8.89 6.17 5.74
CA ARG A 54 9.48 5.14 6.59
C ARG A 54 9.83 3.89 5.79
N MET A 55 8.89 3.34 5.04
CA MET A 55 9.11 2.15 4.22
C MET A 55 10.28 2.35 3.24
N ARG A 56 10.37 3.51 2.58
CA ARG A 56 11.52 3.82 1.70
C ARG A 56 12.84 3.92 2.45
N ARG A 57 12.85 4.44 3.68
CA ARG A 57 14.04 4.49 4.54
C ARG A 57 14.50 3.09 4.92
N ASP A 58 13.55 2.20 5.16
CA ASP A 58 13.77 0.80 5.51
C ASP A 58 14.09 -0.08 4.28
N GLY A 59 14.20 0.52 3.08
CA GLY A 59 14.61 -0.15 1.84
C GLY A 59 13.47 -0.73 1.00
N TRP A 60 12.21 -0.56 1.42
CA TRP A 60 11.06 -1.08 0.68
C TRP A 60 10.76 -0.23 -0.57
N PRO A 61 10.45 -0.86 -1.72
CA PRO A 61 10.09 -0.17 -2.96
C PRO A 61 8.62 0.31 -2.92
N ALA A 62 8.35 1.27 -2.04
CA ALA A 62 7.01 1.79 -1.73
C ALA A 62 6.76 3.21 -2.26
N MET A 63 5.53 3.44 -2.72
CA MET A 63 5.08 4.72 -3.28
C MET A 63 3.72 5.11 -2.69
N GLY A 64 3.51 6.40 -2.44
CA GLY A 64 2.30 6.93 -1.81
C GLY A 64 1.41 7.70 -2.79
N ILE A 65 0.11 7.46 -2.76
CA ILE A 65 -0.91 8.20 -3.52
C ILE A 65 -2.04 8.68 -2.62
N HIS A 66 -2.35 9.98 -2.70
CA HIS A 66 -3.46 10.59 -1.95
C HIS A 66 -3.97 11.83 -2.69
N GLY A 67 -5.09 12.42 -2.23
CA GLY A 67 -5.78 13.50 -2.94
C GLY A 67 -5.04 14.83 -3.09
N ASP A 68 -3.87 15.02 -2.45
CA ASP A 68 -3.06 16.24 -2.63
C ASP A 68 -1.89 16.02 -3.60
N LYS A 69 -1.69 14.79 -4.10
CA LYS A 69 -0.74 14.56 -5.20
C LYS A 69 -1.32 15.14 -6.48
N SER A 70 -0.48 15.81 -7.26
CA SER A 70 -0.85 16.28 -8.60
C SER A 70 -1.21 15.10 -9.51
N GLN A 71 -2.03 15.34 -10.54
CA GLN A 71 -2.40 14.28 -11.49
C GLN A 71 -1.16 13.64 -12.13
N GLN A 72 -0.14 14.44 -12.46
CA GLN A 72 1.12 13.95 -13.01
C GLN A 72 1.85 12.99 -12.06
N GLU A 73 1.93 13.32 -10.77
CA GLU A 73 2.51 12.42 -9.76
C GLU A 73 1.69 11.15 -9.62
N ARG A 74 0.35 11.26 -9.63
CA ARG A 74 -0.55 10.10 -9.58
C ARG A 74 -0.29 9.16 -10.75
N ASP A 75 -0.29 9.68 -11.97
CA ASP A 75 -0.08 8.88 -13.18
C ASP A 75 1.29 8.19 -13.15
N TRP A 76 2.32 8.91 -12.72
CA TRP A 76 3.67 8.34 -12.58
C TRP A 76 3.73 7.22 -11.53
N VAL A 77 3.19 7.44 -10.33
CA VAL A 77 3.11 6.43 -9.25
C VAL A 77 2.39 5.17 -9.73
N LEU A 78 1.26 5.34 -10.41
CA LEU A 78 0.47 4.23 -10.93
C LEU A 78 1.18 3.47 -12.04
N ASN A 79 1.95 4.17 -12.87
CA ASN A 79 2.76 3.55 -13.90
C ASN A 79 3.88 2.69 -13.29
N GLU A 80 4.59 3.20 -12.29
CA GLU A 80 5.65 2.47 -11.59
C GLU A 80 5.10 1.23 -10.86
N PHE A 81 3.91 1.35 -10.24
CA PHE A 81 3.21 0.21 -9.64
C PHE A 81 2.73 -0.80 -10.68
N ARG A 82 2.11 -0.35 -11.79
CA ARG A 82 1.61 -1.21 -12.87
C ARG A 82 2.72 -2.05 -13.49
N PHE A 83 3.91 -1.47 -13.68
CA PHE A 83 5.07 -2.17 -14.22
C PHE A 83 5.94 -2.88 -13.16
N GLY A 84 5.53 -2.86 -11.89
CA GLY A 84 6.20 -3.61 -10.82
C GLY A 84 7.54 -3.03 -10.37
N LYS A 85 7.91 -1.82 -10.80
CA LYS A 85 9.14 -1.14 -10.34
C LYS A 85 9.03 -0.71 -8.88
N ALA A 86 7.82 -0.37 -8.45
CA ALA A 86 7.45 -0.14 -7.06
C ALA A 86 6.22 -0.97 -6.71
N PRO A 87 6.37 -2.23 -6.26
CA PRO A 87 5.27 -3.16 -6.02
C PRO A 87 4.42 -2.84 -4.78
N ILE A 88 4.78 -1.82 -4.00
CA ILE A 88 4.01 -1.41 -2.81
C ILE A 88 3.40 -0.03 -3.04
N LEU A 89 2.07 0.04 -3.05
CA LEU A 89 1.30 1.28 -3.19
C LEU A 89 0.57 1.58 -1.89
N ILE A 90 0.88 2.70 -1.25
CA ILE A 90 0.17 3.18 -0.06
C ILE A 90 -0.86 4.23 -0.51
N ALA A 91 -2.13 4.02 -0.19
CA ALA A 91 -3.23 4.81 -0.71
C ALA A 91 -4.24 5.21 0.37
N THR A 92 -4.90 6.35 0.18
CA THR A 92 -6.14 6.69 0.89
C THR A 92 -7.36 6.23 0.09
N ASP A 93 -8.48 5.93 0.74
CA ASP A 93 -9.73 5.48 0.07
C ASP A 93 -10.24 6.44 -1.01
N VAL A 94 -10.04 7.75 -0.82
CA VAL A 94 -10.43 8.76 -1.83
C VAL A 94 -9.56 8.67 -3.07
N ALA A 95 -8.28 8.32 -2.91
CA ALA A 95 -7.35 8.20 -4.02
C ALA A 95 -7.53 6.89 -4.80
N SER A 96 -8.16 5.87 -4.22
CA SER A 96 -8.39 4.59 -4.89
C SER A 96 -9.58 4.51 -5.81
N ARG A 97 -10.47 5.50 -5.77
CA ARG A 97 -11.59 5.59 -6.71
C ARG A 97 -11.03 5.83 -8.13
N GLY A 98 -10.87 4.75 -8.89
CA GLY A 98 -10.30 4.76 -10.24
C GLY A 98 -8.89 4.18 -10.37
N LEU A 99 -8.40 3.41 -9.39
CA LEU A 99 -7.20 2.56 -9.54
C LEU A 99 -7.46 1.34 -10.44
#